data_AF-A0A819M8L4-F1
#
_entry.id   AF-A0A819M8L4-F1
#
_cell.length_a   1.000
_cell.length_b   1.000
_cell.length_c   1.000
_cell.angle_alpha   90.00
_cell.angle_beta   90.00
_cell.angle_gamma   90.00
#
_symmetry.space_group_name_H-M   'P 1'
#
loop_
_entity.id
_entity.type
_entity.pdbx_description
1 polymer ?
#
loop_
_entity_poly.entity_id
_entity_poly.type
_entity_poly.pdbx_seq_one_letter_code
_entity_poly.pdbx_strand_id
1 'polypeptide(L)'
;NKQHKMVIPFIEQFKQIRSSHKNIELDETIKRNILLKICRRCIFSQLESIIDIFDLRSIDNQSIVINFINEQIEQQEDIIFISQLTKILKLLEINAISFEKIIIPLILKSQWETIKFIVEDDKIFQRKLLETIDHLISTDK
;
A
#
# COMPACT_ATOMS: atom_id res chain seq x y z
N ASN A 1 13.87 -16.02 17.35
CA ASN A 1 12.45 -16.18 17.79
C ASN A 1 11.96 -15.30 18.95
N LYS A 2 12.61 -14.17 19.32
CA LYS A 2 12.08 -13.29 20.38
C LYS A 2 11.90 -11.80 20.00
N GLN A 3 12.28 -11.36 18.81
CA GLN A 3 12.24 -9.93 18.46
C GLN A 3 10.94 -9.45 17.80
N HIS A 4 10.15 -10.33 17.17
CA HIS A 4 8.90 -9.92 16.49
C HIS A 4 7.67 -9.83 17.42
N LYS A 5 7.75 -10.32 18.66
CA LYS A 5 6.60 -10.37 19.58
C LYS A 5 6.22 -9.01 20.21
N MET A 6 7.07 -7.98 20.13
CA MET A 6 6.82 -6.69 20.80
C MET A 6 6.12 -5.63 19.93
N VAL A 7 6.03 -5.80 18.62
CA VAL A 7 5.44 -4.76 17.74
C VAL A 7 3.90 -4.80 17.78
N ILE A 8 3.30 -5.99 17.87
CA ILE A 8 1.83 -6.15 17.93
C ILE A 8 1.24 -5.51 19.21
N PRO A 9 1.80 -5.75 20.42
CA PRO A 9 1.30 -5.09 21.63
C PRO A 9 1.41 -3.57 21.57
N PHE A 10 2.48 -3.02 20.98
CA PHE A 10 2.66 -1.57 20.88
C PHE A 10 1.61 -0.93 19.98
N ILE A 11 1.37 -1.49 18.79
CA ILE A 11 0.35 -1.05 17.83
C ILE A 11 -1.05 -1.08 18.47
N GLU A 12 -1.40 -2.18 19.14
CA GLU A 12 -2.70 -2.32 19.81
C GLU A 12 -2.86 -1.39 21.03
N GLN A 13 -1.80 -1.18 21.82
CA GLN A 13 -1.81 -0.21 22.91
C GLN A 13 -1.93 1.23 22.37
N PHE A 14 -1.27 1.54 21.26
CA PHE A 14 -1.35 2.85 20.64
C PHE A 14 -2.75 3.12 20.05
N LYS A 15 -3.42 2.12 19.46
CA LYS A 15 -4.84 2.21 19.08
C LYS A 15 -5.71 2.60 20.27
N GLN A 16 -5.52 1.95 21.42
CA GLN A 16 -6.28 2.25 22.64
C GLN A 16 -6.03 3.69 23.10
N ILE A 17 -4.78 4.16 23.12
CA ILE A 17 -4.42 5.53 23.48
C ILE A 17 -5.04 6.55 22.53
N ARG A 18 -4.97 6.34 21.21
CA ARG A 18 -5.56 7.24 20.21
C ARG A 18 -7.09 7.29 20.31
N SER A 19 -7.74 6.14 20.52
CA SER A 19 -9.21 6.08 20.67
C SER A 19 -9.71 6.87 21.89
N SER A 20 -8.88 6.98 22.94
CA SER A 20 -9.16 7.74 24.15
C SER A 20 -8.72 9.22 24.07
N HIS A 21 -7.90 9.60 23.09
CA HIS A 21 -7.39 10.95 22.87
C HIS A 21 -7.55 11.39 21.40
N LYS A 22 -8.81 11.51 20.95
CA LYS A 22 -9.18 11.80 19.55
C LYS A 22 -8.58 13.09 18.95
N ASN A 23 -8.07 14.00 19.77
CA ASN A 23 -7.55 15.31 19.34
C ASN A 23 -6.02 15.33 19.08
N ILE A 24 -5.33 14.19 19.16
CA ILE A 24 -3.92 14.12 18.78
C ILE A 24 -3.83 13.96 17.26
N GLU A 25 -3.73 15.08 16.57
CA GLU A 25 -3.40 15.11 15.14
C GLU A 25 -1.90 14.88 14.96
N LEU A 26 -1.54 13.82 14.23
CA LEU A 26 -0.16 13.53 13.91
C LEU A 26 0.26 14.37 12.70
N ASP A 27 1.39 15.04 12.83
CA ASP A 27 2.01 15.81 11.74
C ASP A 27 2.27 14.93 10.49
N GLU A 28 2.18 15.54 9.31
CA GLU A 28 2.40 14.86 8.03
C GLU A 28 3.78 14.23 7.95
N THR A 29 4.80 14.91 8.48
CA THR A 29 6.18 14.41 8.53
C THR A 29 6.27 13.12 9.33
N ILE A 30 5.52 13.03 10.43
CA ILE A 30 5.47 11.83 11.28
C ILE A 30 4.79 10.69 10.52
N LYS A 31 3.64 10.95 9.88
CA LYS A 31 2.91 9.96 9.07
C LYS A 31 3.79 9.41 7.95
N ARG A 32 4.50 10.27 7.22
CA ARG A 32 5.44 9.88 6.16
C ARG A 32 6.62 9.06 6.68
N ASN A 33 7.23 9.47 7.79
CA ASN A 33 8.34 8.73 8.42
C ASN A 33 7.91 7.32 8.87
N ILE A 34 6.66 7.18 9.29
CA ILE A 34 6.11 5.90 9.70
C ILE A 34 5.88 5.00 8.48
N LEU A 35 5.27 5.52 7.41
CA LEU A 35 5.14 4.82 6.13
C LEU A 35 6.50 4.31 5.62
N LEU A 36 7.53 5.15 5.63
CA LEU A 36 8.91 4.77 5.25
C LEU A 36 9.47 3.63 6.13
N LYS A 37 9.28 3.70 7.45
CA LYS A 37 9.78 2.65 8.37
C LYS A 37 9.07 1.32 8.19
N ILE A 38 7.80 1.34 7.82
CA ILE A 38 7.00 0.13 7.62
C ILE A 38 7.32 -0.49 6.28
N CYS A 39 7.40 0.32 5.22
CA CYS A 39 7.81 -0.08 3.88
C CYS A 39 9.11 -0.90 3.95
N ARG A 40 10.15 -0.32 4.56
CA ARG A 40 11.46 -0.97 4.74
C ARG A 40 11.45 -2.26 5.57
N ARG A 41 10.45 -2.45 6.43
CA ARG A 41 10.36 -3.62 7.32
C ARG A 41 9.38 -4.69 6.82
N CYS A 42 8.69 -4.46 5.70
CA CYS A 42 7.77 -5.43 5.08
C CYS A 42 6.78 -6.04 6.07
N ILE A 43 6.23 -5.24 7.00
CA ILE A 43 5.34 -5.73 8.05
C ILE A 43 3.90 -5.83 7.53
N PHE A 44 3.69 -6.68 6.53
CA PHE A 44 2.42 -6.82 5.82
C PHE A 44 1.27 -7.23 6.73
N SER A 45 1.53 -8.12 7.69
CA SER A 45 0.52 -8.59 8.66
C SER A 45 0.00 -7.50 9.59
N GLN A 46 0.63 -6.32 9.62
CA GLN A 46 0.22 -5.19 10.46
C GLN A 46 -0.26 -3.99 9.64
N LEU A 47 -0.27 -4.09 8.31
CA LEU A 47 -0.54 -2.96 7.42
C LEU A 47 -1.93 -2.36 7.63
N GLU A 48 -2.97 -3.19 7.78
CA GLU A 48 -4.32 -2.71 8.11
C GLU A 48 -4.37 -1.99 9.46
N SER A 49 -3.75 -2.59 10.49
CA SER A 49 -3.67 -1.98 11.82
C SER A 49 -2.97 -0.63 11.81
N ILE A 50 -1.93 -0.48 10.98
CA ILE A 50 -1.23 0.78 10.77
C ILE A 50 -2.15 1.78 10.08
N ILE A 51 -2.81 1.38 9.00
CA ILE A 51 -3.76 2.23 8.27
C ILE A 51 -4.82 2.79 9.23
N ASP A 52 -5.34 1.95 10.13
CA ASP A 52 -6.29 2.36 11.17
C ASP A 52 -5.67 3.33 12.18
N ILE A 53 -4.47 3.01 12.70
CA ILE A 53 -3.77 3.83 13.70
C ILE A 53 -3.45 5.22 13.20
N PHE A 54 -3.11 5.36 11.92
CA PHE A 54 -2.75 6.65 11.34
C PHE A 54 -3.91 7.30 10.58
N ASP A 55 -5.08 6.64 10.56
CA ASP A 55 -6.27 7.07 9.82
C ASP A 55 -5.93 7.43 8.38
N LEU A 56 -5.16 6.55 7.72
CA LEU A 56 -4.69 6.78 6.35
C LEU A 56 -5.81 6.71 5.31
N ARG A 57 -7.01 6.27 5.71
CA ARG A 57 -8.21 6.27 4.86
C ARG A 57 -8.92 7.62 4.86
N SER A 58 -8.63 8.52 5.80
CA SER A 58 -9.27 9.84 5.84
C SER A 58 -8.90 10.65 4.60
N ILE A 59 -9.85 11.49 4.15
CA ILE A 59 -9.66 12.36 2.99
C ILE A 59 -8.41 13.25 3.19
N ASP A 60 -8.22 13.76 4.40
CA ASP A 60 -7.09 14.63 4.75
C ASP A 60 -5.74 13.92 4.62
N ASN A 61 -5.68 12.60 4.81
CA ASN A 61 -4.44 11.82 4.74
C ASN A 61 -4.22 11.11 3.40
N GLN A 62 -5.23 11.05 2.53
CA GLN A 62 -5.08 10.38 1.23
C GLN A 62 -4.00 11.03 0.37
N SER A 63 -3.90 12.35 0.38
CA SER A 63 -2.88 13.11 -0.38
C SER A 63 -1.46 12.69 0.03
N ILE A 64 -1.20 12.55 1.34
CA ILE A 64 0.07 12.12 1.91
C ILE A 64 0.43 10.71 1.41
N VAL A 65 -0.54 9.80 1.43
CA VAL A 65 -0.31 8.41 1.01
C VAL A 65 -0.09 8.31 -0.49
N ILE A 66 -0.88 9.03 -1.30
CA ILE A 66 -0.72 9.08 -2.76
C ILE A 66 0.66 9.63 -3.13
N ASN A 67 1.09 10.72 -2.47
CA ASN A 67 2.41 11.30 -2.69
C ASN A 67 3.51 10.30 -2.33
N PHE A 68 3.41 9.67 -1.16
CA PHE A 68 4.33 8.61 -0.74
C PHE A 68 4.40 7.47 -1.78
N ILE A 69 3.25 6.97 -2.24
CA ILE A 69 3.19 5.89 -3.24
C ILE A 69 3.89 6.30 -4.54
N ASN A 70 3.60 7.49 -5.06
CA ASN A 70 4.22 7.97 -6.30
C ASN A 70 5.75 8.09 -6.16
N GLU A 71 6.24 8.65 -5.05
CA GLU A 71 7.68 8.75 -4.79
C GLU A 71 8.35 7.38 -4.73
N GLN A 72 7.72 6.38 -4.11
CA GLN A 72 8.27 5.03 -4.01
C GLN A 72 8.25 4.30 -5.37
N ILE A 73 7.24 4.53 -6.20
CA ILE A 73 7.19 4.04 -7.58
C ILE A 73 8.33 4.65 -8.41
N GLU A 74 8.56 5.96 -8.31
CA GLU A 74 9.65 6.65 -9.01
C GLU A 74 11.03 6.14 -8.59
N GLN A 75 11.19 5.84 -7.30
CA GLN A 75 12.42 5.26 -6.74
C GLN A 75 12.57 3.75 -7.05
N GLN A 76 11.54 3.13 -7.64
CA GLN A 76 11.45 1.68 -7.91
C GLN A 76 11.63 0.79 -6.67
N GLU A 77 11.39 1.35 -5.48
CA GLU A 77 11.55 0.68 -4.19
C GLU A 77 10.27 -0.08 -3.80
N ASP A 78 10.46 -1.27 -3.21
CA ASP A 78 9.44 -2.07 -2.50
C ASP A 78 8.04 -2.12 -3.14
N ILE A 79 7.99 -2.36 -4.46
CA ILE A 79 6.74 -2.42 -5.23
C ILE A 79 5.67 -3.34 -4.61
N ILE A 80 6.08 -4.42 -3.92
CA ILE A 80 5.16 -5.34 -3.22
C ILE A 80 4.39 -4.60 -2.14
N PHE A 81 5.07 -3.82 -1.31
CA PHE A 81 4.45 -3.02 -0.26
C PHE A 81 3.53 -1.95 -0.83
N ILE A 82 4.01 -1.23 -1.83
CA ILE A 82 3.22 -0.20 -2.51
C ILE A 82 1.95 -0.79 -3.12
N SER A 83 2.04 -1.96 -3.72
CA SER A 83 0.91 -2.66 -4.31
C SER A 83 -0.14 -3.04 -3.27
N GLN A 84 0.29 -3.59 -2.13
CA GLN A 84 -0.61 -3.94 -1.05
C GLN A 84 -1.27 -2.72 -0.41
N LEU A 85 -0.49 -1.67 -0.13
CA LEU A 85 -0.99 -0.41 0.40
C LEU A 85 -2.04 0.21 -0.54
N THR A 86 -1.75 0.22 -1.84
CA THR A 86 -2.66 0.75 -2.88
C THR A 86 -3.98 -0.05 -2.91
N LYS A 87 -3.92 -1.38 -2.81
CA LYS A 87 -5.11 -2.24 -2.79
C LYS A 87 -5.94 -2.08 -1.51
N ILE A 88 -5.31 -2.11 -0.33
CA ILE A 88 -6.01 -2.01 0.96
C ILE A 88 -6.68 -0.64 1.13
N LEU A 89 -6.05 0.42 0.61
CA LEU A 89 -6.62 1.77 0.59
C LEU A 89 -7.56 2.03 -0.59
N LYS A 90 -7.81 1.03 -1.44
CA LYS A 90 -8.72 1.11 -2.60
C LYS A 90 -8.37 2.23 -3.59
N LEU A 91 -7.10 2.60 -3.68
CA LEU A 91 -6.66 3.74 -4.49
C LEU A 91 -6.79 3.48 -6.00
N LEU A 92 -6.83 2.21 -6.42
CA LEU A 92 -7.13 1.81 -7.79
C LEU A 92 -8.62 2.00 -8.13
N GLU A 93 -9.52 1.73 -7.17
CA GLU A 93 -10.97 1.81 -7.37
C GLU A 93 -11.41 3.26 -7.58
N ILE A 94 -10.79 4.19 -6.85
CA ILE A 94 -11.05 5.63 -6.97
C ILE A 94 -10.17 6.32 -8.03
N ASN A 95 -9.39 5.57 -8.81
CA ASN A 95 -8.45 6.09 -9.81
C ASN A 95 -7.42 7.11 -9.26
N ALA A 96 -7.10 7.05 -7.97
CA ALA A 96 -6.07 7.89 -7.37
C ALA A 96 -4.65 7.45 -7.79
N ILE A 97 -4.47 6.16 -8.08
CA ILE A 97 -3.26 5.58 -8.64
C ILE A 97 -3.65 4.77 -9.88
N SER A 98 -2.91 4.92 -10.98
CA SER A 98 -3.13 4.13 -12.20
C SER A 98 -2.80 2.66 -11.94
N PHE A 99 -3.63 1.77 -12.51
CA PHE A 99 -3.44 0.33 -12.43
C PHE A 99 -2.11 -0.11 -13.04
N GLU A 100 -1.77 0.46 -14.18
CA GLU A 100 -0.57 0.16 -14.97
C GLU A 100 0.70 0.56 -14.21
N LYS A 101 0.68 1.67 -13.47
CA LYS A 101 1.79 2.11 -12.61
C LYS A 101 2.15 1.06 -11.53
N ILE A 102 1.19 0.23 -11.14
CA ILE A 102 1.39 -0.83 -10.14
C ILE A 102 1.71 -2.16 -10.81
N ILE A 103 0.93 -2.54 -11.82
CA ILE A 103 0.95 -3.90 -12.39
C ILE A 103 2.16 -4.13 -13.29
N ILE A 104 2.56 -3.15 -14.11
CA ILE A 104 3.70 -3.33 -15.03
C ILE A 104 4.98 -3.62 -14.24
N PRO A 105 5.37 -2.84 -13.20
CA PRO A 105 6.55 -3.17 -12.40
C PRO A 105 6.48 -4.54 -11.72
N LEU A 106 5.30 -5.00 -11.29
CA LEU A 106 5.13 -6.33 -10.71
C LEU A 106 5.35 -7.44 -11.74
N ILE A 107 4.85 -7.27 -12.97
CA ILE A 107 5.07 -8.23 -14.07
C ILE A 107 6.57 -8.33 -14.37
N LEU A 108 7.25 -7.18 -14.54
CA LEU A 108 8.68 -7.13 -14.82
C LEU A 108 9.53 -7.78 -13.71
N LYS A 109 9.08 -7.69 -12.45
CA LYS A 109 9.73 -8.33 -11.29
C LYS A 109 9.17 -9.74 -10.98
N SER A 110 8.33 -10.30 -11.85
CA SER A 110 7.72 -11.64 -11.68
C SER A 110 6.99 -11.85 -10.34
N GLN A 111 6.34 -10.81 -9.81
CA GLN A 111 5.67 -10.82 -8.51
C GLN A 111 4.22 -11.33 -8.60
N TRP A 112 4.03 -12.55 -9.09
CA TRP A 112 2.71 -13.11 -9.43
C TRP A 112 1.74 -13.23 -8.25
N GLU A 113 2.22 -13.59 -7.07
CA GLU A 113 1.37 -13.65 -5.86
C GLU A 113 0.82 -12.28 -5.47
N THR A 114 1.61 -11.22 -5.68
CA THR A 114 1.17 -9.85 -5.41
C THR A 114 0.18 -9.38 -6.49
N ILE A 115 0.41 -9.73 -7.75
CA ILE A 115 -0.54 -9.47 -8.84
C ILE A 115 -1.87 -10.16 -8.53
N LYS A 116 -1.83 -11.45 -8.17
CA LYS A 116 -3.01 -12.22 -7.77
C LYS A 116 -3.75 -11.51 -6.64
N PHE A 117 -3.06 -11.14 -5.56
CA PHE A 117 -3.66 -10.39 -4.45
C PHE A 117 -4.38 -9.09 -4.88
N ILE A 118 -3.83 -8.35 -5.85
CA ILE A 118 -4.45 -7.10 -6.33
C ILE A 118 -5.75 -7.37 -7.10
N VAL A 119 -5.76 -8.41 -7.95
CA VAL A 119 -6.83 -8.63 -8.93
C VAL A 119 -7.84 -9.71 -8.53
N GLU A 120 -7.53 -10.61 -7.60
CA GLU A 120 -8.30 -11.83 -7.32
C GLU A 120 -9.78 -11.55 -7.03
N ASP A 121 -10.09 -10.49 -6.28
CA ASP A 121 -11.45 -10.19 -5.85
C ASP A 121 -12.25 -9.31 -6.84
N ASP A 122 -11.67 -8.87 -7.96
CA ASP A 122 -12.30 -7.88 -8.85
C ASP A 122 -12.18 -8.25 -10.34
N LYS A 123 -13.33 -8.54 -10.97
CA LYS A 123 -13.42 -8.88 -12.40
C LYS A 123 -12.94 -7.76 -13.32
N ILE A 124 -13.11 -6.49 -12.93
CA ILE A 124 -12.62 -5.34 -13.69
C ILE A 124 -11.09 -5.37 -13.69
N PHE A 125 -10.46 -5.59 -12.54
CA PHE A 125 -9.00 -5.67 -12.46
C PHE A 125 -8.43 -6.93 -13.13
N GLN A 126 -9.13 -8.07 -13.06
CA GLN A 126 -8.76 -9.26 -13.83
C GLN A 126 -8.75 -9.00 -15.33
N ARG A 127 -9.79 -8.32 -15.84
CA ARG A 127 -9.85 -7.93 -17.26
C ARG A 127 -8.73 -6.95 -17.63
N LYS A 128 -8.52 -5.91 -16.82
CA LYS A 128 -7.42 -4.94 -17.04
C LYS A 128 -6.05 -5.63 -17.06
N LEU A 129 -5.83 -6.64 -16.22
CA LEU A 129 -4.58 -7.40 -16.21
C LEU A 129 -4.36 -8.12 -17.56
N LEU A 130 -5.38 -8.81 -18.08
CA LEU A 130 -5.29 -9.50 -19.37
C LEU A 130 -5.03 -8.52 -20.52
N GLU A 131 -5.75 -7.39 -20.54
CA GLU A 131 -5.53 -6.31 -21.51
C GLU A 131 -4.10 -5.74 -21.42
N THR A 132 -3.57 -5.57 -20.20
CA THR A 132 -2.19 -5.10 -19.98
C THR A 132 -1.16 -6.10 -20.51
N ILE A 133 -1.34 -7.40 -20.24
CA ILE A 133 -0.43 -8.46 -20.72
C ILE A 133 -0.46 -8.55 -22.24
N ASP A 134 -1.65 -8.56 -22.84
CA ASP A 134 -1.82 -8.60 -24.30
C ASP A 134 -1.15 -7.40 -24.96
N HIS A 135 -1.32 -6.20 -24.39
CA HIS A 135 -0.65 -5.01 -24.86
C HIS A 135 0.87 -5.16 -24.83
N LEU A 136 1.45 -5.57 -23.70
CA LEU A 136 2.90 -5.75 -23.52
C LEU A 136 3.48 -6.75 -24.53
N ILE A 137 2.77 -7.85 -24.83
CA ILE A 137 3.20 -8.85 -25.83
C ILE A 137 3.06 -8.29 -27.25
N SER A 138 1.99 -7.53 -27.53
CA SER A 138 1.71 -7.00 -28.87
C SER A 138 2.66 -5.87 -29.29
N THR A 139 3.18 -5.09 -28.32
CA THR A 139 4.13 -4.00 -28.56
C THR A 139 5.55 -4.45 -28.93
N ASP A 140 5.84 -5.76 -28.87
CA ASP A 140 7.13 -6.34 -29.24
C ASP A 140 7.18 -6.82 -30.72
N LYS A 141 6.17 -6.44 -31.53
CA LYS A 141 6.08 -6.68 -32.99
C LYS A 141 6.32 -5.41 -33.78
#